data_AF-A0A3G3IIS2-F1
#
_entry.id   AF-A0A3G3IIS2-F1
#
_cell.length_a   1.000
_cell.length_b   1.000
_cell.length_c   1.000
_cell.angle_alpha   90.00
_cell.angle_beta   90.00
_cell.angle_gamma   90.00
#
_symmetry.space_group_name_H-M   'P 1'
#
loop_
_entity.id
_entity.type
_entity.pdbx_description
1 polymer ?
#
loop_
_entity_poly.entity_id
_entity_poly.type
_entity_poly.pdbx_seq_one_letter_code
_entity_poly.pdbx_strand_id
1 'polypeptide(L)'
;MTLLEDSDSTDAASTTYRITGYVNEEFSSGNIGLKGAVVTIYDETGDPLGVCTTSSADAGRFKIDFDRIPVSKMYIGFSLAEYDLRSISSYASEIDTITVATGTAYRLSITTWSASSEDNVRECLITSSTADGLNCFTMATTTGTVTVYVNYGGQGVRGANIEISADDGRSIHGKTDGSGGCTISGLTIGAYTIKVSADGFESEKKDIVVTKGTATSIFEMTEKTHATYLGMDLVHFLMFIGIILGLSLALCARILYHRVGRTKIDEEDLKGE
;
A
#
# COMPACT_ATOMS: atom_id res chain seq x y z
N MET A 1 -30.49 -13.39 78.51
CA MET A 1 -30.52 -12.29 77.53
C MET A 1 -29.15 -12.29 76.87
N THR A 2 -29.02 -13.13 75.84
CA THR A 2 -27.76 -13.38 75.15
C THR A 2 -27.76 -12.44 73.95
N LEU A 3 -26.91 -11.42 74.00
CA LEU A 3 -26.72 -10.50 72.88
C LEU A 3 -26.03 -11.30 71.77
N LEU A 4 -26.72 -11.41 70.65
CA LEU A 4 -26.15 -11.89 69.39
C LEU A 4 -25.15 -10.83 68.94
N GLU A 5 -23.87 -11.20 68.91
CA GLU A 5 -22.85 -10.45 68.17
C GLU A 5 -23.21 -10.56 66.69
N ASP A 6 -23.70 -9.46 66.14
CA ASP A 6 -23.90 -9.28 64.71
C ASP A 6 -22.50 -9.25 64.09
N SER A 7 -22.10 -10.37 63.48
CA SER A 7 -20.91 -10.44 62.66
C SER A 7 -21.21 -9.66 61.38
N ASP A 8 -21.04 -8.35 61.44
CA ASP A 8 -20.96 -7.49 60.27
C ASP A 8 -19.71 -7.93 59.49
N SER A 9 -19.90 -8.88 58.57
CA SER A 9 -18.91 -9.25 57.59
C SER A 9 -18.71 -8.02 56.72
N THR A 10 -17.75 -7.20 57.13
CA THR A 10 -17.26 -6.06 56.37
C THR A 10 -16.83 -6.62 55.02
N ASP A 11 -17.68 -6.40 54.02
CA ASP A 11 -17.43 -6.73 52.62
C ASP A 11 -16.15 -6.01 52.24
N ALA A 12 -15.02 -6.72 52.28
CA ALA A 12 -13.72 -6.16 51.99
C ALA A 12 -13.79 -5.67 50.55
N ALA A 13 -13.82 -4.35 50.36
CA ALA A 13 -13.97 -3.75 49.05
C ALA A 13 -12.98 -4.39 48.07
N SER A 14 -13.51 -5.05 47.04
CA SER A 14 -12.72 -5.77 46.06
C SER A 14 -11.71 -4.82 45.42
N THR A 15 -10.42 -5.11 45.58
CA THR A 15 -9.36 -4.26 45.03
C THR A 15 -9.21 -4.56 43.54
N THR A 16 -9.45 -3.56 42.70
CA THR A 16 -9.28 -3.68 41.24
C THR A 16 -7.85 -3.34 40.85
N TYR A 17 -7.25 -4.16 39.98
CA TYR A 17 -5.93 -3.95 39.39
C TYR A 17 -6.09 -3.47 37.95
N ARG A 18 -5.45 -2.35 37.62
CA ARG A 18 -5.60 -1.69 36.32
C ARG A 18 -4.26 -1.53 35.64
N ILE A 19 -4.19 -1.99 34.40
CA ILE A 19 -3.04 -1.73 33.51
C ILE A 19 -3.47 -0.67 32.51
N THR A 20 -2.72 0.43 32.48
CA THR A 20 -2.91 1.55 31.56
C THR A 20 -1.65 1.77 30.73
N GLY A 21 -1.82 2.26 29.52
CA GLY A 21 -0.71 2.63 28.64
C GLY A 21 -1.24 3.25 27.36
N TYR A 22 -0.33 3.62 26.47
CA TYR A 22 -0.60 4.32 25.22
C TYR A 22 0.00 3.58 24.02
N VAL A 23 -0.83 3.28 23.02
CA VAL A 23 -0.37 2.81 21.72
C VAL A 23 -0.43 3.96 20.74
N ASN A 24 0.71 4.24 20.12
CA ASN A 24 0.84 5.33 19.17
C ASN A 24 1.23 4.84 17.80
N GLU A 25 0.93 5.67 16.81
CA GLU A 25 1.46 5.58 15.47
C GLU A 25 2.70 6.48 15.34
N GLU A 26 3.75 5.95 14.71
CA GLU A 26 4.98 6.70 14.45
C GLU A 26 4.77 7.79 13.38
N PHE A 27 4.68 9.06 13.78
CA PHE A 27 4.59 10.20 12.85
C PHE A 27 5.78 11.14 12.94
N SER A 28 6.14 11.77 11.81
CA SER A 28 7.21 12.77 11.72
C SER A 28 6.92 14.06 12.50
N SER A 29 5.66 14.32 12.85
CA SER A 29 5.20 15.49 13.62
C SER A 29 5.05 15.22 15.11
N GLY A 30 5.47 14.05 15.60
CA GLY A 30 5.21 13.58 16.95
C GLY A 30 4.19 12.45 16.95
N ASN A 31 4.19 11.66 18.03
CA ASN A 31 3.39 10.45 18.12
C ASN A 31 1.92 10.78 18.31
N ILE A 32 1.06 10.15 17.50
CA ILE A 32 -0.39 10.31 17.53
C ILE A 32 -0.98 9.03 18.10
N GLY A 33 -1.98 9.15 18.98
CA GLY A 33 -2.68 8.00 19.53
C GLY A 33 -3.28 7.12 18.44
N LEU A 34 -2.88 5.86 18.38
CA LEU A 34 -3.34 4.92 17.37
C LEU A 34 -4.74 4.44 17.72
N LYS A 35 -5.69 4.60 16.80
CA LYS A 35 -7.07 4.14 16.96
C LYS A 35 -7.22 2.71 16.43
N GLY A 36 -7.96 1.89 17.17
CA GLY A 36 -8.38 0.56 16.73
C GLY A 36 -7.36 -0.54 17.01
N ALA A 37 -6.21 -0.21 17.61
CA ALA A 37 -5.25 -1.22 18.02
C ALA A 37 -5.84 -2.07 19.15
N VAL A 38 -5.83 -3.39 18.96
CA VAL A 38 -6.29 -4.34 19.96
C VAL A 38 -5.10 -4.70 20.83
N VAL A 39 -5.19 -4.35 22.12
CA VAL A 39 -4.22 -4.69 23.16
C VAL A 39 -4.77 -5.86 23.96
N THR A 40 -4.02 -6.95 24.00
CA THR A 40 -4.41 -8.15 24.75
C THR A 40 -3.34 -8.51 25.75
N ILE A 41 -3.76 -8.78 26.98
CA ILE A 41 -2.93 -9.36 28.02
C ILE A 41 -3.17 -10.86 28.03
N TYR A 42 -2.09 -11.61 27.99
CA TYR A 42 -2.06 -13.07 27.96
C TYR A 42 -1.40 -13.63 29.21
N ASP A 43 -1.76 -14.86 29.57
CA ASP A 43 -1.00 -15.67 30.53
C ASP A 43 0.23 -16.32 29.86
N GLU A 44 0.90 -17.22 30.58
CA GLU A 44 2.08 -17.92 30.08
C GLU A 44 1.79 -19.02 29.03
N THR A 45 0.53 -19.44 28.89
CA THR A 45 0.09 -20.40 27.86
C THR A 45 -0.40 -19.71 26.59
N GLY A 46 -0.60 -18.39 26.63
CA GLY A 46 -1.08 -17.58 25.52
C GLY A 46 -2.59 -17.41 25.51
N ASP A 47 -3.28 -17.71 26.61
CA ASP A 47 -4.71 -17.50 26.75
C ASP A 47 -4.99 -16.04 27.17
N PRO A 48 -6.01 -15.38 26.56
CA PRO A 48 -6.29 -13.98 26.82
C PRO A 48 -6.91 -13.78 28.21
N LEU A 49 -6.25 -13.00 29.04
CA LEU A 49 -6.70 -12.59 30.38
C LEU A 49 -7.53 -11.30 30.35
N GLY A 50 -7.24 -10.41 29.39
CA GLY A 50 -7.94 -9.13 29.25
C GLY A 50 -7.65 -8.49 27.90
N VAL A 51 -8.65 -7.83 27.32
CA VAL A 51 -8.57 -7.23 25.99
C VAL A 51 -9.10 -5.81 26.05
N CYS A 52 -8.44 -4.87 25.37
CA CYS A 52 -8.90 -3.51 25.16
C CYS A 52 -8.61 -3.08 23.73
N THR A 53 -9.51 -2.31 23.13
CA THR A 53 -9.29 -1.69 21.82
C THR A 53 -9.10 -0.20 22.03
N THR A 54 -8.01 0.35 21.50
CA THR A 54 -7.72 1.78 21.62
C THR A 54 -8.71 2.60 20.80
N SER A 55 -9.08 3.78 21.32
CA SER A 55 -9.98 4.71 20.65
C SER A 55 -9.29 6.04 20.36
N SER A 56 -9.78 6.77 19.36
CA SER A 56 -9.33 8.15 19.10
C SER A 56 -9.75 9.13 20.19
N ALA A 57 -10.79 8.80 20.98
CA ALA A 57 -11.23 9.64 22.09
C ALA A 57 -10.23 9.60 23.26
N ASP A 58 -9.51 8.48 23.41
CA ASP A 58 -8.56 8.26 24.49
C ASP A 58 -7.11 8.53 24.08
N ALA A 59 -6.89 9.13 22.90
CA ALA A 59 -5.56 9.37 22.34
C ALA A 59 -4.68 8.12 22.31
N GLY A 60 -5.24 6.97 21.91
CA GLY A 60 -4.50 5.71 21.84
C GLY A 60 -4.28 5.03 23.19
N ARG A 61 -4.84 5.57 24.28
CA ARG A 61 -4.78 4.95 25.60
C ARG A 61 -5.60 3.67 25.64
N PHE A 62 -5.03 2.63 26.24
CA PHE A 62 -5.74 1.42 26.63
C PHE A 62 -5.85 1.35 28.16
N LYS A 63 -6.91 0.69 28.62
CA LYS A 63 -7.19 0.44 30.03
C LYS A 63 -7.77 -0.97 30.15
N ILE A 64 -7.11 -1.81 30.94
CA ILE A 64 -7.55 -3.19 31.20
C ILE A 64 -7.62 -3.38 32.72
N ASP A 65 -8.81 -3.68 33.21
CA ASP A 65 -9.12 -3.85 34.63
C ASP A 65 -9.24 -5.35 34.97
N PHE A 66 -8.74 -5.74 36.13
CA PHE A 66 -8.74 -7.10 36.64
C PHE A 66 -9.18 -7.09 38.11
N ASP A 67 -9.97 -8.07 38.53
CA ASP A 67 -10.45 -8.17 39.93
C ASP A 67 -9.35 -8.68 40.90
N ARG A 68 -8.23 -9.17 40.37
CA ARG A 68 -7.04 -9.61 41.09
C ARG A 68 -5.84 -9.60 40.17
N ILE A 69 -4.62 -9.62 40.72
CA ILE A 69 -3.41 -9.85 39.91
C ILE A 69 -3.56 -11.20 39.20
N PRO A 70 -3.64 -11.25 37.86
CA PRO A 70 -4.09 -12.45 37.16
C PRO A 70 -3.16 -13.64 37.36
N VAL A 71 -1.85 -13.44 37.20
CA VAL A 71 -0.81 -14.47 37.24
C VAL A 71 0.57 -13.87 37.56
N SER A 72 1.54 -14.72 37.90
CA SER A 72 2.92 -14.30 38.19
C SER A 72 3.73 -13.88 36.95
N LYS A 73 3.35 -14.35 35.76
CA LYS A 73 3.95 -14.00 34.47
C LYS A 73 2.87 -13.64 33.47
N MET A 74 2.93 -12.42 32.95
CA MET A 74 1.96 -11.89 32.00
C MET A 74 2.68 -11.50 30.72
N TYR A 75 1.95 -11.56 29.60
CA TYR A 75 2.44 -11.12 28.30
C TYR A 75 1.48 -10.11 27.70
N ILE A 76 1.98 -9.16 26.93
CA ILE A 76 1.17 -8.16 26.22
C ILE A 76 1.37 -8.32 24.72
N GLY A 77 0.28 -8.39 23.97
CA GLY A 77 0.29 -8.44 22.51
C GLY A 77 -0.54 -7.31 21.91
N PHE A 78 -0.17 -6.93 20.69
CA PHE A 78 -0.80 -5.87 19.92
C PHE A 78 -1.22 -6.41 18.57
N SER A 79 -2.43 -6.05 18.13
CA SER A 79 -2.97 -6.49 16.85
C SER A 79 -3.74 -5.37 16.17
N LEU A 80 -3.35 -5.03 14.94
CA LEU A 80 -4.06 -4.15 14.04
C LEU A 80 -3.67 -4.50 12.59
N ALA A 81 -4.63 -4.57 11.68
CA ALA A 81 -4.37 -4.92 10.30
C ALA A 81 -3.43 -3.91 9.63
N GLU A 82 -2.44 -4.40 8.89
CA GLU A 82 -1.41 -3.60 8.20
C GLU A 82 -0.43 -2.85 9.12
N TYR A 83 -0.45 -3.09 10.44
CA TYR A 83 0.50 -2.50 11.39
C TYR A 83 1.34 -3.55 12.09
N ASP A 84 2.62 -3.22 12.29
CA ASP A 84 3.56 -4.00 13.12
C ASP A 84 4.03 -3.18 14.33
N LEU A 85 4.37 -3.87 15.42
CA LEU A 85 4.98 -3.23 16.59
C LEU A 85 6.44 -2.86 16.27
N ARG A 86 6.77 -1.58 16.42
CA ARG A 86 8.09 -1.00 16.09
C ARG A 86 8.94 -0.74 17.31
N SER A 87 8.31 -0.34 18.42
CA SER A 87 8.98 -0.02 19.66
C SER A 87 8.15 -0.50 20.83
N ILE A 88 8.85 -1.08 21.81
CA ILE A 88 8.25 -1.57 23.05
C ILE A 88 8.70 -0.73 24.26
N SER A 89 7.86 -0.68 25.29
CA SER A 89 8.17 -0.03 26.58
C SER A 89 9.20 -0.84 27.36
N SER A 90 9.96 -0.19 28.26
CA SER A 90 10.85 -0.86 29.22
C SER A 90 10.13 -1.82 30.18
N TYR A 91 8.82 -1.67 30.35
CA TYR A 91 8.02 -2.61 31.13
C TYR A 91 7.83 -3.96 30.43
N ALA A 92 8.05 -4.03 29.12
CA ALA A 92 7.90 -5.25 28.33
C ALA A 92 9.22 -5.63 27.63
N SER A 93 9.45 -6.93 27.44
CA SER A 93 10.73 -7.46 26.94
C SER A 93 10.58 -8.11 25.57
N GLU A 94 11.41 -7.70 24.61
CA GLU A 94 11.54 -8.34 23.28
C GLU A 94 12.26 -9.70 23.34
N ILE A 95 13.03 -9.95 24.41
CA ILE A 95 13.82 -11.18 24.57
C ILE A 95 12.96 -12.34 25.08
N ASP A 96 11.96 -12.03 25.91
CA ASP A 96 11.10 -13.03 26.55
C ASP A 96 9.67 -12.90 25.97
N THR A 97 9.37 -13.73 24.98
CA THR A 97 8.14 -13.66 24.18
C THR A 97 7.44 -15.01 24.09
N ILE A 98 6.14 -14.97 23.83
CA ILE A 98 5.34 -16.14 23.49
C ILE A 98 4.65 -15.91 22.13
N THR A 99 4.36 -17.02 21.43
CA THR A 99 3.55 -16.98 20.21
C THR A 99 2.09 -17.15 20.57
N VAL A 100 1.25 -16.22 20.11
CA VAL A 100 -0.21 -16.20 20.30
C VAL A 100 -0.90 -16.19 18.94
N ALA A 101 -2.22 -16.42 18.92
CA ALA A 101 -3.01 -16.44 17.67
C ALA A 101 -2.89 -15.14 16.86
N THR A 102 -2.67 -14.00 17.52
CA THR A 102 -2.54 -12.67 16.90
C THR A 102 -1.10 -12.27 16.58
N GLY A 103 -0.12 -13.17 16.74
CA GLY A 103 1.29 -12.89 16.49
C GLY A 103 2.18 -13.12 17.72
N THR A 104 3.00 -12.14 18.06
CA THR A 104 3.95 -12.23 19.19
C THR A 104 3.44 -11.42 20.37
N ALA A 105 3.49 -12.01 21.57
CA ALA A 105 3.25 -11.31 22.82
C ALA A 105 4.55 -11.23 23.64
N TYR A 106 4.72 -10.12 24.36
CA TYR A 106 5.96 -9.74 25.03
C TYR A 106 5.81 -9.79 26.53
N ARG A 107 6.80 -10.33 27.24
CA ARG A 107 6.70 -10.48 28.69
C ARG A 107 6.61 -9.13 29.36
N LEU A 108 5.60 -8.97 30.21
CA LEU A 108 5.33 -7.78 30.99
C LEU A 108 5.90 -7.95 32.41
N SER A 109 6.77 -7.03 32.82
CA SER A 109 7.48 -7.05 34.11
C SER A 109 6.97 -5.92 35.02
N ILE A 110 5.73 -6.03 35.48
CA ILE A 110 5.16 -5.09 36.45
C ILE A 110 5.60 -5.49 37.86
N THR A 111 6.41 -4.64 38.48
CA THR A 111 6.92 -4.85 39.84
C THR A 111 6.22 -4.00 40.88
N THR A 112 5.54 -2.92 40.46
CA THR A 112 4.91 -1.95 41.35
C THR A 112 3.52 -1.57 40.86
N TRP A 113 2.56 -1.54 41.80
CA TRP A 113 1.19 -1.07 41.57
C TRP A 113 0.92 0.13 42.48
N SER A 114 0.68 1.30 41.90
CA SER A 114 0.40 2.53 42.64
C SER A 114 -1.08 2.68 42.97
N ALA A 115 -1.42 3.37 44.06
CA ALA A 115 -2.80 3.76 44.30
C ALA A 115 -3.27 4.73 43.20
N SER A 116 -4.43 4.48 42.62
CA SER A 116 -5.05 5.42 41.67
C SER A 116 -5.90 6.47 42.41
N SER A 117 -6.46 7.44 41.69
CA SER A 117 -7.45 8.38 42.24
C SER A 117 -8.83 7.76 42.47
N GLU A 118 -9.10 6.58 41.90
CA GLU A 118 -10.31 5.80 42.18
C GLU A 118 -10.12 4.96 43.45
N ASP A 119 -11.16 4.88 44.27
CA ASP A 119 -11.14 4.13 45.50
C ASP A 119 -11.00 2.62 45.23
N ASN A 120 -10.20 1.93 46.04
CA ASN A 120 -9.87 0.51 45.89
C ASN A 120 -9.29 0.09 44.52
N VAL A 121 -8.72 1.04 43.76
CA VAL A 121 -8.03 0.74 42.49
C VAL A 121 -6.52 0.88 42.64
N ARG A 122 -5.79 -0.14 42.17
CA ARG A 122 -4.35 -0.19 42.04
C ARG A 122 -3.98 -0.14 40.56
N GLU A 123 -3.24 0.89 40.16
CA GLU A 123 -2.89 1.17 38.77
C GLU A 123 -1.40 0.92 38.51
N CYS A 124 -1.11 0.34 37.35
CA CYS A 124 0.21 0.36 36.73
C CYS A 124 0.11 1.09 35.39
N LEU A 125 0.72 2.27 35.33
CA LEU A 125 0.86 3.03 34.09
C LEU A 125 2.14 2.62 33.37
N ILE A 126 1.98 1.99 32.22
CA ILE A 126 3.07 1.67 31.30
C ILE A 126 3.42 2.93 30.51
N THR A 127 4.56 3.52 30.81
CA THR A 127 5.15 4.63 30.04
C THR A 127 6.44 4.18 29.37
N SER A 128 7.00 4.98 28.46
CA SER A 128 8.43 4.86 28.20
C SER A 128 9.24 5.42 29.38
N SER A 129 10.50 5.02 29.47
CA SER A 129 11.48 5.51 30.44
C SER A 129 11.77 7.02 30.31
N THR A 130 11.22 7.70 29.30
CA THR A 130 11.33 9.13 29.07
C THR A 130 10.01 9.77 29.46
N ALA A 131 10.05 10.89 30.19
CA ALA A 131 8.90 11.58 30.78
C ALA A 131 7.77 12.03 29.80
N ASP A 132 7.88 11.70 28.52
CA ASP A 132 6.80 11.83 27.53
C ASP A 132 5.85 10.63 27.66
N GLY A 133 4.89 10.76 28.59
CA GLY A 133 3.89 9.75 28.95
C GLY A 133 2.99 9.23 27.83
N LEU A 134 3.23 9.61 26.57
CA LEU A 134 2.54 9.09 25.40
C LEU A 134 3.27 7.91 24.77
N ASN A 135 4.60 7.77 24.88
CA ASN A 135 5.37 6.92 23.97
C ASN A 135 5.71 5.54 24.54
N CYS A 136 4.73 4.74 24.95
CA CYS A 136 5.04 3.43 25.56
C CYS A 136 5.03 2.27 24.56
N PHE A 137 4.13 2.25 23.58
CA PHE A 137 4.16 1.30 22.47
C PHE A 137 3.95 2.05 21.17
N THR A 138 4.81 1.79 20.19
CA THR A 138 4.69 2.43 18.86
C THR A 138 4.47 1.35 17.82
N MET A 139 3.36 1.44 17.11
CA MET A 139 3.10 0.62 15.92
C MET A 139 3.32 1.46 14.66
N ALA A 140 3.71 0.81 13.58
CA ALA A 140 3.94 1.46 12.29
C ALA A 140 3.24 0.68 11.19
N THR A 141 2.72 1.39 10.18
CA THR A 141 2.19 0.76 8.97
C THR A 141 3.29 -0.02 8.26
N THR A 142 2.94 -1.22 7.82
CA THR A 142 3.77 -2.09 6.97
C THR A 142 3.51 -1.82 5.49
N THR A 143 2.44 -1.10 5.20
CA THR A 143 1.98 -0.72 3.86
C THR A 143 2.03 0.79 3.67
N GLY A 144 2.20 1.20 2.42
CA GLY A 144 2.08 2.57 1.93
C GLY A 144 1.08 2.65 0.79
N THR A 145 0.82 3.90 0.38
CA THR A 145 -0.03 4.23 -0.76
C THR A 145 0.80 4.96 -1.79
N VAL A 146 0.60 4.64 -3.07
CA VAL A 146 1.21 5.36 -4.19
C VAL A 146 0.12 6.00 -5.02
N THR A 147 0.26 7.30 -5.26
CA THR A 147 -0.58 8.03 -6.21
C THR A 147 0.27 8.40 -7.42
N VAL A 148 -0.15 7.95 -8.59
CA VAL A 148 0.49 8.21 -9.87
C VAL A 148 -0.36 9.21 -10.65
N TYR A 149 0.27 10.27 -11.16
CA TYR A 149 -0.32 11.19 -12.11
C TYR A 149 0.38 11.07 -13.45
N VAL A 150 -0.39 10.91 -14.51
CA VAL A 150 0.10 10.81 -15.88
C VAL A 150 -0.45 11.99 -16.67
N ASN A 151 0.45 12.85 -17.15
CA ASN A 151 0.11 14.07 -17.86
C ASN A 151 0.74 14.08 -19.25
N TYR A 152 0.14 14.87 -20.13
CA TYR A 152 0.69 15.26 -21.41
C TYR A 152 0.23 16.68 -21.74
N GLY A 153 1.17 17.60 -22.02
CA GLY A 153 0.85 18.99 -22.37
C GLY A 153 0.02 19.72 -21.31
N GLY A 154 0.15 19.34 -20.03
CA GLY A 154 -0.65 19.89 -18.92
C GLY A 154 -2.07 19.34 -18.79
N GLN A 155 -2.43 18.30 -19.53
CA GLN A 155 -3.70 17.58 -19.39
C GLN A 155 -3.46 16.15 -18.88
N GLY A 156 -4.35 15.64 -18.04
CA GLY A 156 -4.28 14.26 -17.54
C GLY A 156 -4.57 13.25 -18.65
N VAL A 157 -3.71 12.24 -18.79
CA VAL A 157 -3.90 11.16 -19.76
C VAL A 157 -4.81 10.11 -19.14
N ARG A 158 -6.05 10.01 -19.64
CA ARG A 158 -7.03 9.02 -19.17
C ARG A 158 -6.75 7.63 -19.74
N GLY A 159 -6.90 6.60 -18.90
CA GLY A 159 -6.81 5.20 -19.33
C GLY A 159 -5.38 4.68 -19.57
N ALA A 160 -4.36 5.44 -19.17
CA ALA A 160 -2.98 4.99 -19.17
C ALA A 160 -2.84 3.78 -18.24
N ASN A 161 -2.16 2.74 -18.71
CA ASN A 161 -1.89 1.53 -17.98
C ASN A 161 -0.67 1.70 -17.09
N ILE A 162 -0.86 1.50 -15.80
CA ILE A 162 0.16 1.59 -14.76
C ILE A 162 0.47 0.18 -14.28
N GLU A 163 1.75 -0.13 -14.17
CA GLU A 163 2.29 -1.38 -13.67
C GLU A 163 3.33 -1.04 -12.59
N ILE A 164 3.04 -1.39 -11.33
CA ILE A 164 3.96 -1.23 -10.21
C ILE A 164 4.56 -2.60 -9.91
N SER A 165 5.86 -2.76 -10.12
CA SER A 165 6.57 -4.03 -9.92
C SER A 165 7.52 -3.93 -8.73
N ALA A 166 7.49 -4.92 -7.85
CA ALA A 166 8.47 -5.11 -6.78
C ALA A 166 9.63 -6.00 -7.26
N ASP A 167 10.78 -5.89 -6.60
CA ASP A 167 11.97 -6.71 -6.89
C ASP A 167 11.73 -8.22 -6.67
N ASP A 168 10.74 -8.58 -5.85
CA ASP A 168 10.33 -9.96 -5.60
C ASP A 168 9.43 -10.56 -6.70
N GLY A 169 9.18 -9.80 -7.77
CA GLY A 169 8.40 -10.22 -8.93
C GLY A 169 6.89 -10.02 -8.80
N ARG A 170 6.39 -9.46 -7.69
CA ARG A 170 4.97 -9.05 -7.60
C ARG A 170 4.72 -7.82 -8.48
N SER A 171 3.66 -7.86 -9.27
CA SER A 171 3.19 -6.71 -10.05
C SER A 171 1.73 -6.37 -9.71
N ILE A 172 1.45 -5.07 -9.64
CA ILE A 172 0.11 -4.53 -9.42
C ILE A 172 -0.21 -3.61 -10.57
N HIS A 173 -1.44 -3.71 -11.08
CA HIS A 173 -1.88 -2.98 -12.25
C HIS A 173 -2.97 -1.98 -11.89
N GLY A 174 -2.92 -0.82 -12.55
CA GLY A 174 -3.90 0.24 -12.40
C GLY A 174 -4.16 0.94 -13.74
N LYS A 175 -5.23 1.72 -13.79
CA LYS A 175 -5.50 2.62 -14.92
C LYS A 175 -5.76 4.02 -14.39
N THR A 176 -5.31 5.02 -15.14
CA THR A 176 -5.59 6.42 -14.82
C THR A 176 -7.05 6.78 -15.08
N ASP A 177 -7.59 7.63 -14.20
CA ASP A 177 -8.92 8.19 -14.29
C ASP A 177 -8.98 9.39 -15.25
N GLY A 178 -10.11 10.11 -15.26
CA GLY A 178 -10.31 11.28 -16.13
C GLY A 178 -9.40 12.47 -15.82
N SER A 179 -8.76 12.52 -14.65
CA SER A 179 -7.78 13.53 -14.26
C SER A 179 -6.34 13.09 -14.54
N GLY A 180 -6.13 11.89 -15.08
CA GLY A 180 -4.80 11.29 -15.25
C GLY A 180 -4.23 10.67 -13.97
N GLY A 181 -5.03 10.62 -12.89
CA GLY A 181 -4.63 10.09 -11.59
C GLY A 181 -4.93 8.60 -11.42
N CYS A 182 -4.13 7.89 -10.63
CA CYS A 182 -4.40 6.54 -10.17
C CYS A 182 -3.81 6.36 -8.77
N THR A 183 -4.60 5.85 -7.82
CA THR A 183 -4.14 5.59 -6.45
C THR A 183 -4.18 4.10 -6.16
N ILE A 184 -3.05 3.57 -5.69
CA ILE A 184 -2.86 2.17 -5.31
C ILE A 184 -2.42 2.14 -3.85
N SER A 185 -3.25 1.56 -2.99
CA SER A 185 -3.00 1.41 -1.54
C SER A 185 -2.62 -0.03 -1.19
N GLY A 186 -2.09 -0.24 0.03
CA GLY A 186 -1.75 -1.57 0.53
C GLY A 186 -0.43 -2.13 -0.02
N LEU A 187 0.45 -1.25 -0.52
CA LEU A 187 1.77 -1.65 -1.03
C LEU A 187 2.72 -1.84 0.14
N THR A 188 3.29 -3.04 0.32
CA THR A 188 4.30 -3.27 1.36
C THR A 188 5.44 -2.26 1.22
N ILE A 189 5.87 -1.64 2.32
CA ILE A 189 6.99 -0.69 2.31
C ILE A 189 8.22 -1.33 1.67
N GLY A 190 8.85 -0.64 0.73
CA GLY A 190 9.95 -1.20 -0.06
C GLY A 190 10.21 -0.45 -1.36
N ALA A 191 11.17 -0.94 -2.13
CA ALA A 191 11.49 -0.40 -3.46
C ALA A 191 10.58 -1.01 -4.53
N TYR A 192 10.13 -0.18 -5.47
CA TYR A 192 9.31 -0.57 -6.60
C TYR A 192 9.72 0.20 -7.86
N THR A 193 9.46 -0.39 -9.01
CA THR A 193 9.52 0.28 -10.31
C THR A 193 8.11 0.48 -10.83
N ILE A 194 7.73 1.72 -11.08
CA ILE A 194 6.47 2.08 -11.74
C ILE A 194 6.75 2.19 -13.23
N LYS A 195 5.96 1.48 -14.04
CA LYS A 195 5.94 1.59 -15.49
C LYS A 195 4.58 2.12 -15.93
N VAL A 196 4.60 3.14 -16.77
CA VAL A 196 3.40 3.74 -17.34
C VAL A 196 3.43 3.54 -18.86
N SER A 197 2.28 3.19 -19.42
CA SER A 197 2.10 2.99 -20.86
C SER A 197 0.72 3.48 -21.30
N ALA A 198 0.66 4.19 -22.42
CA ALA A 198 -0.58 4.63 -23.04
C ALA A 198 -0.48 4.50 -24.55
N ASP A 199 -1.61 4.29 -25.22
CA ASP A 199 -1.64 4.18 -26.67
C ASP A 199 -1.23 5.52 -27.32
N GLY A 200 -0.33 5.46 -28.30
CA GLY A 200 0.23 6.66 -28.94
C GLY A 200 1.39 7.32 -28.18
N PHE A 201 1.73 6.85 -26.98
CA PHE A 201 2.83 7.38 -26.16
C PHE A 201 3.94 6.36 -25.94
N GLU A 202 5.17 6.84 -25.78
CA GLU A 202 6.30 6.05 -25.32
C GLU A 202 6.08 5.59 -23.88
N SER A 203 6.52 4.37 -23.56
CA SER A 203 6.40 3.87 -22.19
C SER A 203 7.50 4.44 -21.31
N GLU A 204 7.14 4.91 -20.13
CA GLU A 204 8.10 5.43 -19.15
C GLU A 204 8.20 4.54 -17.93
N LYS A 205 9.35 4.61 -17.26
CA LYS A 205 9.62 3.89 -16.02
C LYS A 205 10.28 4.81 -15.01
N LYS A 206 9.93 4.64 -13.74
CA LYS A 206 10.53 5.37 -12.63
C LYS A 206 10.58 4.49 -11.39
N ASP A 207 11.72 4.53 -10.72
CA ASP A 207 11.88 3.84 -9.44
C ASP A 207 11.35 4.73 -8.30
N ILE A 208 10.67 4.10 -7.36
CA ILE A 208 10.10 4.73 -6.17
C ILE A 208 10.38 3.86 -4.96
N VAL A 209 10.59 4.51 -3.81
CA VAL A 209 10.57 3.82 -2.53
C VAL A 209 9.25 4.14 -1.88
N VAL A 210 8.41 3.12 -1.72
CA VAL A 210 7.16 3.20 -0.96
C VAL A 210 7.55 3.26 0.51
N THR A 211 7.29 4.41 1.12
CA THR A 211 7.45 4.64 2.56
C THR A 211 6.07 4.71 3.21
N LYS A 212 6.05 4.92 4.53
CA LYS A 212 4.81 5.15 5.27
C LYS A 212 4.04 6.34 4.70
N GLY A 213 2.72 6.19 4.54
CA GLY A 213 1.84 7.23 4.01
C GLY A 213 1.69 7.19 2.49
N THR A 214 1.51 8.36 1.88
CA THR A 214 1.25 8.50 0.44
C THR A 214 2.48 9.02 -0.30
N ALA A 215 3.00 8.24 -1.24
CA ALA A 215 4.04 8.66 -2.16
C ALA A 215 3.41 9.09 -3.51
N THR A 216 3.78 10.28 -3.99
CA THR A 216 3.25 10.82 -5.25
C THR A 216 4.32 10.75 -6.34
N SER A 217 3.95 10.17 -7.49
CA SER A 217 4.80 10.15 -8.69
C SER A 217 4.07 10.77 -9.87
N ILE A 218 4.77 11.67 -10.57
CA ILE A 218 4.27 12.33 -11.78
C ILE A 218 5.06 11.81 -12.97
N PHE A 219 4.35 11.48 -14.04
CA PHE A 219 4.87 11.07 -15.34
C PHE A 219 4.38 12.05 -16.42
N GLU A 220 5.28 12.50 -17.27
CA GLU A 220 4.98 13.40 -18.38
C GLU A 220 5.24 12.62 -19.67
N MET A 221 4.18 12.13 -20.31
CA MET A 221 4.29 11.23 -21.46
C MET A 221 4.85 11.96 -22.70
N THR A 222 5.60 11.22 -23.51
CA THR A 222 6.06 11.67 -24.83
C THR A 222 5.34 10.89 -25.93
N GLU A 223 4.78 11.58 -26.94
CA GLU A 223 4.15 10.90 -28.09
C GLU A 223 5.19 10.06 -28.87
N LYS A 224 4.75 8.90 -29.36
CA LYS A 224 5.59 8.08 -30.25
C LYS A 224 5.83 8.82 -31.55
N THR A 225 7.10 9.03 -31.91
CA THR A 225 7.43 9.59 -33.23
C THR A 225 7.26 8.52 -34.29
N HIS A 226 6.27 8.68 -35.16
CA HIS A 226 6.17 7.87 -36.37
C HIS A 226 7.25 8.30 -37.37
N ALA A 227 8.00 7.33 -37.91
CA ALA A 227 8.93 7.59 -39.01
C ALA A 227 8.13 8.01 -40.24
N THR A 228 8.13 9.31 -40.53
CA THR A 228 7.52 9.86 -41.73
C THR A 228 8.44 9.58 -42.92
N TYR A 229 7.99 8.77 -43.87
CA TYR A 229 8.69 8.56 -45.13
C TYR A 229 8.16 9.57 -46.15
N LEU A 230 9.00 10.52 -46.59
CA LEU A 230 8.61 11.64 -47.47
C LEU A 230 7.40 12.43 -46.94
N GLY A 231 7.32 12.65 -45.63
CA GLY A 231 6.22 13.38 -45.01
C GLY A 231 4.87 12.66 -45.00
N MET A 232 4.84 11.36 -45.33
CA MET A 232 3.63 10.54 -45.35
C MET A 232 3.76 9.32 -44.44
N ASP A 233 2.61 8.82 -43.97
CA ASP A 233 2.52 7.55 -43.23
C ASP A 233 2.90 6.35 -44.12
N LEU A 234 3.42 5.28 -43.50
CA LEU A 234 3.96 4.09 -44.18
C LEU A 234 2.95 3.45 -45.15
N VAL A 235 1.67 3.39 -44.75
CA VAL A 235 0.60 2.82 -45.57
C VAL A 235 0.40 3.63 -46.86
N HIS A 236 0.42 4.95 -46.76
CA HIS A 236 0.29 5.84 -47.91
C HIS A 236 1.52 5.77 -48.80
N PHE A 237 2.72 5.69 -48.22
CA PHE A 237 3.96 5.52 -48.99
C PHE A 237 3.97 4.22 -49.80
N LEU A 238 3.57 3.10 -49.20
CA LEU A 238 3.40 1.81 -49.90
C LEU A 238 2.33 1.88 -51.00
N MET A 239 1.20 2.56 -50.74
CA MET A 239 0.16 2.77 -51.73
C MET A 239 0.66 3.60 -52.93
N PHE A 240 1.39 4.69 -52.68
CA PHE A 240 1.99 5.51 -53.73
C PHE A 240 2.96 4.72 -54.61
N ILE A 241 3.84 3.91 -54.01
CA ILE A 241 4.74 3.02 -54.75
C ILE A 241 3.93 2.01 -55.58
N GLY A 242 2.89 1.41 -55.00
CA GLY A 242 2.02 0.46 -55.71
C GLY A 242 1.32 1.07 -56.92
N ILE A 243 0.81 2.30 -56.79
CA ILE A 243 0.19 3.03 -57.91
C ILE A 243 1.22 3.34 -59.01
N ILE A 244 2.42 3.80 -58.64
CA ILE A 244 3.48 4.11 -59.61
C ILE A 244 3.91 2.85 -60.37
N LEU A 245 4.09 1.72 -59.67
CA LEU A 245 4.44 0.44 -60.29
C LEU A 245 3.29 -0.10 -61.16
N GLY A 246 2.04 0.03 -60.73
CA GLY A 246 0.88 -0.39 -61.52
C GLY A 246 0.74 0.41 -62.81
N LEU A 247 0.90 1.74 -62.74
CA LEU A 247 0.86 2.61 -63.91
C LEU A 247 2.03 2.33 -64.86
N SER A 248 3.25 2.09 -64.34
CA SER A 248 4.40 1.78 -65.19
C SER A 248 4.23 0.46 -65.94
N LEU A 249 3.74 -0.60 -65.28
CA LEU A 249 3.41 -1.89 -65.90
C LEU A 249 2.32 -1.75 -66.97
N ALA A 250 1.25 -1.00 -66.68
CA ALA A 250 0.18 -0.76 -67.66
C ALA A 250 0.69 0.02 -68.89
N LEU A 251 1.59 0.97 -68.69
CA LEU A 251 2.19 1.76 -69.76
C LEU A 251 3.15 0.92 -70.61
N CYS A 252 3.97 0.08 -69.97
CA CYS A 252 4.78 -0.93 -70.65
C CYS A 252 3.91 -1.89 -71.48
N ALA A 253 2.82 -2.41 -70.92
CA ALA A 253 1.89 -3.29 -71.63
C ALA A 253 1.26 -2.59 -72.84
N ARG A 254 0.86 -1.32 -72.70
CA ARG A 254 0.28 -0.52 -73.79
C ARG A 254 1.28 -0.25 -74.90
N ILE A 255 2.54 0.03 -74.59
CA ILE A 255 3.62 0.20 -75.59
C ILE A 255 3.86 -1.10 -76.35
N LEU A 256 3.92 -2.23 -75.64
CA LEU A 256 4.10 -3.55 -76.26
C LEU A 256 2.92 -3.88 -77.18
N TYR A 257 1.69 -3.63 -76.74
CA TYR A 257 0.48 -3.85 -77.54
C TYR A 257 0.48 -3.00 -78.82
N HIS A 258 0.84 -1.71 -78.72
CA HIS A 258 0.94 -0.84 -79.89
C HIS A 258 2.05 -1.24 -80.87
N ARG A 259 3.18 -1.80 -80.39
CA ARG A 259 4.24 -2.30 -81.27
C ARG A 259 3.84 -3.57 -82.01
N VAL A 260 3.11 -4.48 -81.38
CA VAL A 260 2.59 -5.71 -82.03
C VAL A 260 1.49 -5.39 -83.04
N GLY A 261 0.67 -4.36 -82.79
CA GLY A 261 -0.33 -3.91 -83.76
C GLY A 261 0.27 -3.35 -85.06
N ARG A 262 1.43 -2.70 -85.00
CA ARG A 262 2.11 -2.19 -86.20
C ARG A 262 2.71 -3.29 -87.08
N THR A 263 3.21 -4.37 -86.49
CA THR A 263 3.83 -5.47 -87.25
C THR A 263 2.82 -6.32 -88.03
N LYS A 264 1.54 -6.32 -87.65
CA LYS A 264 0.48 -7.01 -88.42
C LYS A 264 0.00 -6.24 -89.66
N ILE A 265 0.09 -4.91 -89.66
CA ILE A 265 -0.34 -4.09 -90.81
C ILE A 265 0.65 -4.27 -91.97
N ASP A 266 1.94 -4.40 -91.66
CA ASP A 266 2.98 -4.63 -92.67
C ASP A 266 2.90 -6.03 -93.33
N GLU A 267 2.19 -6.98 -92.72
CA GLU A 267 2.07 -8.37 -93.22
C GLU A 267 0.79 -8.61 -94.06
N GLU A 268 -0.27 -7.79 -93.88
CA GLU A 268 -1.46 -7.82 -94.73
C GLU A 268 -1.30 -7.03 -96.04
N ASP A 269 -0.50 -5.95 -96.05
CA ASP A 269 -0.16 -5.22 -97.28
C ASP A 269 0.75 -6.04 -98.24
N LEU A 270 1.38 -7.11 -97.75
CA LEU A 270 2.23 -8.00 -98.56
C LEU A 270 1.48 -9.17 -99.22
N LYS A 271 0.18 -9.32 -98.97
CA LYS A 271 -0.66 -10.41 -99.52
C LYS A 271 -1.77 -9.91 -100.46
N GLY A 272 -1.82 -8.61 -100.73
CA GLY A 272 -2.74 -7.98 -101.67
C GLY A 272 -2.07 -7.59 -102.98
N GLU A 273 -1.51 -8.54 -103.71
CA GLU A 273 -1.15 -8.40 -105.14
C GLU A 273 -1.58 -9.66 -105.90
#